data_AF-A0A0G2E2A4-F1
#
_entry.id   AF-A0A0G2E2A4-F1
#
_cell.length_a   1.000
_cell.length_b   1.000
_cell.length_c   1.000
_cell.angle_alpha   90.00
_cell.angle_beta   90.00
_cell.angle_gamma   90.00
#
_symmetry.space_group_name_H-M   'P 1'
#
loop_
_entity.id
_entity.type
_entity.pdbx_description
1 polymer ?
#
loop_
_entity_poly.entity_id
_entity_poly.type
_entity_poly.pdbx_seq_one_letter_code
_entity_poly.pdbx_strand_id
1 'polypeptide(L)'
;MTTTISAERPALRRDSSSMSGAGKKAVKKRVRNFTENDRAAHRVFEKGRREHFKEKLIELARLIPDLAETDSRRLSKHVVIDESIKRHKRLKSRCDTAVREIKALRQERDDLLKEVNIWRRGYGPPGTVSLQARPQDKAVSDLFAIEQESFGSFTEGFGDDTKADDEDGSPSDYHDIEAPIPQGAIGICSVSEFQ
;
A
#
# COMPACT_ATOMS: atom_id res chain seq x y z
N MET A 1 55.81 13.79 7.70
CA MET A 1 54.72 14.56 7.06
C MET A 1 53.40 13.84 7.39
N THR A 2 52.89 13.72 8.62
CA THR A 2 52.48 14.72 9.64
C THR A 2 51.60 15.83 9.12
N THR A 3 50.28 15.61 9.05
CA THR A 3 49.27 16.60 9.45
C THR A 3 47.96 15.91 9.85
N THR A 4 47.81 15.69 11.16
CA THR A 4 46.54 15.46 11.86
C THR A 4 45.85 16.80 12.04
N ILE A 5 44.63 16.96 11.52
CA ILE A 5 43.80 18.16 11.74
C ILE A 5 42.83 17.88 12.90
N SER A 6 43.14 18.48 14.03
CA SER A 6 42.28 18.57 15.21
C SER A 6 41.10 19.51 14.92
N ALA A 7 39.87 19.02 15.12
CA ALA A 7 38.68 19.85 15.18
C ALA A 7 38.44 20.28 16.64
N GLU A 8 38.78 21.52 16.97
CA GLU A 8 38.38 22.16 18.23
C GLU A 8 36.88 22.46 18.22
N ARG A 9 36.14 21.91 19.18
CA ARG A 9 34.77 22.32 19.51
C ARG A 9 34.83 23.32 20.68
N PRO A 10 34.35 24.56 20.53
CA PRO A 10 34.23 25.46 21.68
C PRO A 10 33.06 25.03 22.57
N ALA A 11 33.38 24.80 23.85
CA ALA A 11 32.43 24.51 24.91
C ALA A 11 31.63 25.77 25.28
N LEU A 12 30.39 25.87 24.81
CA LEU A 12 29.44 26.84 25.34
C LEU A 12 28.85 26.30 26.65
N ARG A 13 29.28 26.95 27.74
CA ARG A 13 28.74 26.84 29.10
C ARG A 13 27.22 26.99 29.07
N ARG A 14 26.50 26.00 29.60
CA ARG A 14 25.08 26.11 29.94
C ARG A 14 25.01 26.22 31.46
N ASP A 15 24.87 27.45 31.95
CA ASP A 15 24.56 27.68 33.36
C ASP A 15 23.11 27.27 33.59
N SER A 16 22.89 26.38 34.54
CA SER A 16 21.59 25.90 34.95
C SER A 16 21.29 26.43 36.36
N SER A 17 20.63 27.57 36.43
CA SER A 17 19.99 28.05 37.66
C SER A 17 18.48 27.87 37.53
N SER A 18 17.97 26.77 38.11
CA SER A 18 16.55 26.60 38.34
C SER A 18 16.18 27.28 39.66
N MET A 19 15.33 28.30 39.62
CA MET A 19 14.58 28.75 40.80
C MET A 19 13.17 29.23 40.39
N SER A 20 12.19 28.55 40.98
CA SER A 20 10.84 28.98 41.43
C SER A 20 9.92 29.82 40.50
N GLY A 21 8.90 29.12 39.99
CA GLY A 21 7.45 29.42 40.13
C GLY A 21 6.90 30.84 39.94
N ALA A 22 6.13 31.04 38.86
CA ALA A 22 4.91 31.84 38.82
C ALA A 22 4.14 31.63 37.49
N GLY A 23 2.87 31.20 37.58
CA GLY A 23 1.84 31.33 36.54
C GLY A 23 2.12 30.76 35.14
N LYS A 24 1.58 29.57 34.83
CA LYS A 24 1.48 29.07 33.45
C LYS A 24 0.48 29.93 32.67
N LYS A 25 0.90 31.11 32.20
CA LYS A 25 0.14 31.87 31.19
C LYS A 25 0.11 31.00 29.94
N ALA A 26 -1.09 30.65 29.48
CA ALA A 26 -1.29 29.91 28.24
C ALA A 26 -0.50 30.59 27.13
N VAL A 27 0.56 29.94 26.65
CA VAL A 27 1.38 30.45 25.56
C VAL A 27 0.49 30.46 24.33
N LYS A 28 0.04 31.65 23.92
CA LYS A 28 -0.66 31.84 22.65
C LYS A 28 0.20 31.21 21.56
N LYS A 29 -0.34 30.19 20.88
CA LYS A 29 0.34 29.54 19.75
C LYS A 29 0.78 30.65 18.80
N ARG A 30 2.09 30.72 18.47
CA ARG A 30 2.57 31.66 17.44
C ARG A 30 1.91 31.25 16.12
N VAL A 31 0.96 32.05 15.67
CA VAL A 31 0.40 31.90 14.33
C VAL A 31 1.50 32.25 13.35
N ARG A 32 1.93 31.29 12.53
CA ARG A 32 2.90 31.53 11.47
C ARG A 32 2.16 32.12 10.27
N ASN A 33 2.50 33.35 9.88
CA ASN A 33 2.04 33.93 8.62
C ASN A 33 2.77 33.21 7.48
N PHE A 34 2.06 32.39 6.70
CA PHE A 34 2.61 31.78 5.51
C PHE A 34 2.92 32.87 4.48
N THR A 35 4.19 32.95 4.08
CA THR A 35 4.64 33.85 3.02
C THR A 35 4.20 33.33 1.66
N GLU A 36 4.23 34.18 0.63
CA GLU A 36 3.98 33.75 -0.76
C GLU A 36 4.99 32.70 -1.22
N ASN A 37 6.24 32.81 -0.76
CA ASN A 37 7.28 31.83 -1.02
C ASN A 37 6.95 30.47 -0.36
N ASP A 38 6.45 30.47 0.89
CA ASP A 38 5.98 29.23 1.54
C ASP A 38 4.83 28.59 0.76
N ARG A 39 3.87 29.40 0.27
CA ARG A 39 2.76 28.92 -0.56
C ARG A 39 3.25 28.36 -1.90
N ALA A 40 4.21 29.02 -2.55
CA ALA A 40 4.81 28.55 -3.80
C ALA A 40 5.55 27.22 -3.60
N ALA A 41 6.37 27.12 -2.56
CA ALA A 41 7.06 25.89 -2.19
C ALA A 41 6.07 24.75 -1.93
N HIS A 42 5.00 25.00 -1.17
CA HIS A 42 3.96 24.01 -0.91
C HIS A 42 3.30 23.50 -2.21
N ARG A 43 3.02 24.38 -3.18
CA ARG A 43 2.47 23.95 -4.49
C ARG A 43 3.40 23.00 -5.23
N VAL A 44 4.71 23.28 -5.20
CA VAL A 44 5.73 22.43 -5.83
C VAL A 44 5.79 21.06 -5.14
N PHE A 45 5.84 21.04 -3.81
CA PHE A 45 5.84 19.79 -3.03
C PHE A 45 4.58 18.95 -3.28
N GLU A 46 3.41 19.58 -3.23
CA GLU A 46 2.15 18.89 -3.44
C GLU A 46 2.03 18.34 -4.86
N LYS A 47 2.49 19.09 -5.86
CA LYS A 47 2.55 18.63 -7.24
C LYS A 47 3.44 17.38 -7.36
N GLY A 48 4.66 17.44 -6.81
CA GLY A 48 5.58 16.30 -6.81
C GLY A 48 4.99 15.06 -6.12
N ARG A 49 4.31 15.23 -4.99
CA ARG A 49 3.61 14.14 -4.29
C ARG A 49 2.54 13.48 -5.18
N ARG A 50 1.75 14.27 -5.90
CA ARG A 50 0.70 13.77 -6.81
C ARG A 50 1.29 13.07 -8.03
N GLU A 51 2.36 13.60 -8.59
CA GLU A 51 3.07 13.00 -9.73
C GLU A 51 3.67 11.65 -9.36
N HIS A 52 4.39 11.57 -8.23
CA HIS A 52 4.92 10.32 -7.71
C HIS A 52 3.84 9.27 -7.43
N PHE A 53 2.72 9.67 -6.81
CA PHE A 53 1.59 8.76 -6.60
C PHE A 53 0.99 8.25 -7.92
N LYS A 54 0.87 9.13 -8.93
CA LYS A 54 0.39 8.77 -10.26
C LYS A 54 1.34 7.79 -10.97
N GLU A 55 2.64 8.00 -10.87
CA GLU A 55 3.66 7.08 -11.41
C GLU A 55 3.52 5.69 -10.81
N LYS A 56 3.35 5.59 -9.48
CA LYS A 56 3.11 4.31 -8.79
C LYS A 56 1.82 3.62 -9.21
N LEU A 57 0.75 4.37 -9.47
CA LEU A 57 -0.49 3.78 -10.02
C LEU A 57 -0.29 3.23 -11.44
N ILE A 58 0.47 3.92 -12.28
CA ILE A 58 0.78 3.44 -13.64
C ILE A 58 1.67 2.19 -13.58
N GLU A 59 2.66 2.18 -12.70
CA GLU A 59 3.51 1.01 -12.46
C GLU A 59 2.68 -0.20 -12.02
N LEU A 60 1.76 -0.02 -11.08
CA LEU A 60 0.84 -1.08 -10.64
C LEU A 60 -0.06 -1.57 -11.77
N ALA A 61 -0.64 -0.66 -12.57
CA ALA A 61 -1.51 -1.03 -13.68
C ALA A 61 -0.80 -1.90 -14.74
N ARG A 62 0.49 -1.64 -15.01
CA ARG A 62 1.30 -2.45 -15.94
C ARG A 62 1.48 -3.90 -15.50
N LEU A 63 1.38 -4.19 -14.20
CA LEU A 63 1.50 -5.55 -13.65
C LEU A 63 0.19 -6.34 -13.70
N ILE A 64 -0.92 -5.71 -14.05
CA ILE A 64 -2.26 -6.30 -14.03
C ILE A 64 -2.64 -6.67 -15.47
N PRO A 65 -2.76 -7.97 -15.79
CA PRO A 65 -3.12 -8.43 -17.14
C PRO A 65 -4.43 -7.84 -17.64
N ASP A 66 -5.44 -7.76 -16.77
CA ASP A 66 -6.79 -7.26 -17.09
C ASP A 66 -6.81 -5.76 -17.47
N LEU A 67 -5.71 -5.03 -17.20
CA LEU A 67 -5.56 -3.61 -17.55
C LEU A 67 -4.56 -3.38 -18.69
N ALA A 68 -3.93 -4.43 -19.24
CA ALA A 68 -2.84 -4.32 -20.19
C ALA A 68 -3.22 -3.56 -21.48
N GLU A 69 -4.47 -3.71 -21.92
CA GLU A 69 -5.00 -3.06 -23.13
C GLU A 69 -5.59 -1.68 -22.85
N THR A 70 -5.71 -1.28 -21.58
CA THR A 70 -6.34 -0.01 -21.22
C THR A 70 -5.33 1.14 -21.25
N ASP A 71 -5.64 2.17 -22.05
CA ASP A 71 -4.84 3.39 -22.10
C ASP A 71 -4.69 4.03 -20.71
N SER A 72 -3.45 4.38 -20.36
CA SER A 72 -3.12 5.04 -19.09
C SER A 72 -3.89 6.34 -18.82
N ARG A 73 -4.39 7.01 -19.86
CA ARG A 73 -5.22 8.23 -19.76
C ARG A 73 -6.66 7.96 -19.32
N ARG A 74 -7.13 6.72 -19.45
CA ARG A 74 -8.50 6.29 -19.14
C ARG A 74 -8.59 5.51 -17.81
N LEU A 75 -7.45 5.16 -17.22
CA LEU A 75 -7.38 4.47 -15.94
C LEU A 75 -7.80 5.41 -14.79
N SER A 76 -8.76 4.95 -13.98
CA SER A 76 -9.14 5.62 -12.73
C SER A 76 -8.41 4.98 -11.54
N LYS A 77 -8.17 5.76 -10.48
CA LYS A 77 -7.50 5.28 -9.26
C LYS A 77 -8.18 4.03 -8.69
N HIS A 78 -9.50 4.07 -8.62
CA HIS A 78 -10.32 3.00 -8.06
C HIS A 78 -10.21 1.70 -8.87
N VAL A 79 -10.28 1.79 -10.21
CA VAL A 79 -10.18 0.62 -11.09
C VAL A 79 -8.82 -0.07 -10.93
N VAL A 80 -7.72 0.68 -10.90
CA VAL A 80 -6.39 0.09 -10.71
C VAL A 80 -6.29 -0.63 -9.36
N ILE A 81 -6.82 -0.02 -8.29
CA ILE A 81 -6.81 -0.60 -6.94
C ILE A 81 -7.68 -1.87 -6.90
N ASP A 82 -8.91 -1.83 -7.39
CA ASP A 82 -9.83 -2.97 -7.39
C ASP A 82 -9.27 -4.16 -8.17
N GLU A 83 -8.80 -3.91 -9.39
CA GLU A 83 -8.22 -4.98 -10.21
C GLU A 83 -6.94 -5.54 -9.59
N SER A 84 -6.16 -4.70 -8.91
CA SER A 84 -5.03 -5.18 -8.12
C SER A 84 -5.48 -6.12 -7.00
N ILE A 85 -6.52 -5.77 -6.23
CA ILE A 85 -7.05 -6.59 -5.14
C ILE A 85 -7.58 -7.93 -5.69
N LYS A 86 -8.37 -7.87 -6.77
CA LYS A 86 -8.89 -9.07 -7.45
C LYS A 86 -7.75 -9.97 -7.92
N ARG A 87 -6.69 -9.41 -8.51
CA ARG A 87 -5.51 -10.16 -8.94
C ARG A 87 -4.82 -10.85 -7.77
N HIS A 88 -4.56 -10.16 -6.65
CA HIS A 88 -3.93 -10.77 -5.47
C HIS A 88 -4.77 -11.92 -4.91
N LYS A 89 -6.10 -11.74 -4.81
CA LYS A 89 -7.03 -12.81 -4.38
C LYS A 89 -6.98 -14.02 -5.31
N ARG A 90 -7.01 -13.81 -6.63
CA ARG A 90 -6.91 -14.88 -7.64
C ARG A 90 -5.57 -15.62 -7.55
N LEU A 91 -4.46 -14.90 -7.42
CA LEU A 91 -3.14 -15.50 -7.29
C LEU A 91 -3.03 -16.36 -6.03
N LYS A 92 -3.50 -15.87 -4.88
CA LYS A 92 -3.54 -16.65 -3.64
C LYS A 92 -4.33 -17.95 -3.82
N SER A 93 -5.56 -17.86 -4.35
CA SER A 93 -6.39 -19.06 -4.60
C SER A 93 -5.73 -20.07 -5.55
N ARG A 94 -5.00 -19.60 -6.57
CA ARG A 94 -4.22 -20.46 -7.48
C ARG A 94 -3.05 -21.12 -6.76
N CYS A 95 -2.31 -20.38 -5.94
CA CYS A 95 -1.22 -20.92 -5.11
C CYS A 95 -1.75 -21.98 -4.14
N ASP A 96 -2.83 -21.69 -3.40
CA ASP A 96 -3.45 -22.62 -2.46
C ASP A 96 -3.91 -23.92 -3.17
N THR A 97 -4.45 -23.80 -4.39
CA THR A 97 -4.82 -24.97 -5.20
C THR A 97 -3.60 -25.76 -5.66
N ALA A 98 -2.57 -25.09 -6.19
CA ALA A 98 -1.34 -25.75 -6.61
C ALA A 98 -0.65 -26.48 -5.45
N VAL A 99 -0.62 -25.89 -4.25
CA VAL A 99 -0.07 -26.53 -3.06
C VAL A 99 -0.82 -27.81 -2.70
N ARG A 100 -2.15 -27.78 -2.74
CA ARG A 100 -2.96 -28.99 -2.50
C ARG A 100 -2.67 -30.10 -3.50
N GLU A 101 -2.61 -29.77 -4.79
CA GLU A 101 -2.30 -30.73 -5.85
C GLU A 101 -0.89 -31.32 -5.68
N ILE A 102 0.12 -30.50 -5.36
CA ILE A 102 1.48 -30.98 -5.12
C ILE A 102 1.54 -31.92 -3.91
N LYS A 103 0.79 -31.64 -2.84
CA LYS A 103 0.70 -32.53 -1.67
C LYS A 103 0.04 -33.86 -2.04
N ALA A 104 -1.02 -33.85 -2.85
CA ALA A 104 -1.69 -35.07 -3.32
C ALA A 104 -0.73 -35.93 -4.17
N LEU A 105 -0.07 -35.33 -5.17
CA LEU A 105 0.93 -36.01 -5.99
C LEU A 105 2.09 -36.58 -5.17
N ARG A 106 2.52 -35.86 -4.12
CA ARG A 106 3.55 -36.34 -3.21
C ARG A 106 3.09 -37.60 -2.46
N GLN A 107 1.86 -37.59 -1.96
CA GLN A 107 1.28 -38.73 -1.26
C GLN A 107 1.18 -39.95 -2.18
N GLU A 108 0.65 -39.76 -3.40
CA GLU A 108 0.57 -40.83 -4.40
C GLU A 108 1.95 -41.39 -4.75
N ARG A 109 2.95 -40.52 -4.93
CA ARG A 109 4.34 -40.95 -5.15
C ARG A 109 4.87 -41.77 -3.99
N ASP A 110 4.62 -41.34 -2.76
CA ASP A 110 5.07 -42.04 -1.55
C ASP A 110 4.39 -43.42 -1.42
N ASP A 111 3.13 -43.54 -1.81
CA ASP A 111 2.38 -44.80 -1.77
C ASP A 111 2.85 -45.77 -2.87
N LEU A 112 3.02 -45.30 -4.11
CA LEU A 112 3.62 -46.09 -5.19
C LEU A 112 5.03 -46.56 -4.84
N LEU A 113 5.82 -45.71 -4.19
CA LEU A 113 7.18 -46.08 -3.77
C LEU A 113 7.15 -47.21 -2.73
N LYS A 114 6.19 -47.18 -1.79
CA LYS A 114 5.99 -48.28 -0.82
C LYS A 114 5.60 -49.57 -1.54
N GLU A 115 4.63 -49.53 -2.45
CA GLU A 115 4.20 -50.71 -3.22
C GLU A 115 5.34 -51.34 -4.01
N VAL A 116 6.11 -50.52 -4.75
CA VAL A 116 7.27 -50.99 -5.51
C VAL A 116 8.32 -51.60 -4.58
N ASN A 117 8.56 -51.01 -3.41
CA ASN A 117 9.50 -51.54 -2.43
C ASN A 117 9.02 -52.86 -1.81
N ILE A 118 7.71 -53.03 -1.61
CA ILE A 118 7.11 -54.29 -1.17
C ILE A 118 7.36 -55.37 -2.23
N TRP A 119 7.10 -55.07 -3.51
CA TRP A 119 7.30 -56.03 -4.59
C TRP A 119 8.78 -56.38 -4.80
N ARG A 120 9.68 -55.39 -4.72
CA ARG A 120 11.13 -55.62 -4.79
C ARG A 120 11.64 -56.51 -3.66
N ARG A 121 11.03 -56.42 -2.47
CA ARG A 121 11.38 -57.26 -1.34
C ARG A 121 10.83 -58.69 -1.48
N GLY A 122 9.62 -58.83 -2.01
CA GLY A 122 8.96 -60.14 -2.14
C GLY A 122 9.41 -60.97 -3.35
N TYR A 123 9.75 -60.31 -4.47
CA TYR A 123 10.00 -60.96 -5.76
C TYR A 123 11.32 -60.56 -6.40
N GLY A 124 12.09 -59.65 -5.79
CA GLY A 124 13.39 -59.24 -6.30
C GLY A 124 14.50 -60.25 -5.98
N PRO A 125 15.63 -60.19 -6.70
CA PRO A 125 16.82 -60.97 -6.36
C PRO A 125 17.27 -60.73 -4.91
N PRO A 126 17.92 -61.72 -4.27
CA PRO A 126 18.54 -61.54 -2.96
C PRO A 126 19.48 -60.32 -2.95
N GLY A 127 19.30 -59.42 -1.98
CA GLY A 127 20.10 -58.19 -1.87
C GLY A 127 19.51 -56.96 -2.59
N THR A 128 18.30 -57.04 -3.15
CA THR A 128 17.64 -55.88 -3.77
C THR A 128 17.39 -54.75 -2.76
N VAL A 129 17.94 -53.57 -3.03
CA VAL A 129 17.81 -52.38 -2.17
C VAL A 129 16.48 -51.66 -2.44
N SER A 130 15.85 -51.16 -1.37
CA SER A 130 14.65 -50.33 -1.46
C SER A 130 14.96 -48.95 -2.06
N LEU A 131 14.08 -48.48 -2.95
CA LEU A 131 14.15 -47.15 -3.51
C LEU A 131 13.77 -46.10 -2.48
N GLN A 132 14.40 -44.93 -2.58
CA GLN A 132 14.10 -43.76 -1.78
C GLN A 132 13.55 -42.64 -2.65
N ALA A 133 12.62 -41.88 -2.08
CA ALA A 133 12.07 -40.68 -2.69
C ALA A 133 13.18 -39.65 -2.90
N ARG A 134 13.17 -38.97 -4.05
CA ARG A 134 14.06 -37.81 -4.28
C ARG A 134 13.79 -36.73 -3.22
N PRO A 135 14.83 -36.10 -2.65
CA PRO A 135 14.66 -34.98 -1.74
C PRO A 135 13.93 -33.81 -2.41
N GLN A 136 13.13 -33.11 -1.62
CA GLN A 136 12.31 -32.01 -2.08
C GLN A 136 13.16 -30.77 -2.38
N ASP A 137 12.86 -30.09 -3.48
CA ASP A 137 13.47 -28.81 -3.81
C ASP A 137 12.97 -27.71 -2.87
N LYS A 138 13.87 -26.79 -2.50
CA LYS A 138 13.55 -25.66 -1.62
C LYS A 138 12.40 -24.83 -2.16
N ALA A 139 12.32 -24.63 -3.48
CA ALA A 139 11.24 -23.87 -4.11
C ALA A 139 9.85 -24.46 -3.81
N VAL A 140 9.72 -25.79 -3.75
CA VAL A 140 8.44 -26.45 -3.43
C VAL A 140 8.13 -26.32 -1.93
N SER A 141 9.16 -26.33 -1.08
CA SER A 141 9.01 -26.10 0.36
C SER A 141 8.53 -24.68 0.65
N ASP A 142 9.08 -23.68 -0.06
CA ASP A 142 8.68 -22.28 0.06
C ASP A 142 7.22 -22.07 -0.37
N LEU A 143 6.73 -22.78 -1.41
CA LEU A 143 5.32 -22.76 -1.80
C LEU A 143 4.38 -23.24 -0.67
N PHE A 144 4.80 -24.21 0.14
CA PHE A 144 4.00 -24.66 1.28
C PHE A 144 3.91 -23.65 2.41
N ALA A 145 4.84 -22.69 2.48
CA ALA A 145 4.77 -21.60 3.45
C ALA A 145 3.66 -20.59 3.13
N ILE A 146 3.18 -20.52 1.88
CA ILE A 146 2.12 -19.60 1.44
C ILE A 146 0.80 -19.82 2.20
N GLU A 147 0.51 -21.06 2.59
CA GLU A 147 -0.68 -21.38 3.39
C GLU A 147 -0.60 -20.79 4.81
N GLN A 148 0.61 -20.53 5.32
CA GLN A 148 0.87 -20.05 6.68
C GLN A 148 0.98 -18.52 6.75
N GLU A 149 0.90 -17.82 5.62
CA GLU A 149 0.95 -16.36 5.60
C GLU A 149 -0.27 -15.76 6.32
N SER A 150 0.00 -14.94 7.34
CA SER A 150 -1.02 -14.19 8.06
C SER A 150 -1.26 -12.84 7.40
N PHE A 151 -2.53 -12.51 7.15
CA PHE A 151 -2.93 -11.20 6.63
C PHE A 151 -3.47 -10.32 7.77
N GLY A 152 -3.19 -9.02 7.70
CA GLY A 152 -3.69 -8.06 8.69
C GLY A 152 -5.22 -7.99 8.70
N SER A 153 -5.81 -8.04 9.89
CA SER A 153 -7.22 -7.72 10.11
C SER A 153 -7.30 -6.34 10.73
N PHE A 154 -7.74 -5.35 9.95
CA PHE A 154 -7.85 -3.97 10.41
C PHE A 154 -9.33 -3.65 10.65
N THR A 155 -9.83 -3.97 11.84
CA THR A 155 -11.24 -3.73 12.24
C THR A 155 -11.51 -2.27 12.59
N GLU A 156 -10.49 -1.52 13.00
CA GLU A 156 -10.60 -0.13 13.48
C GLU A 156 -10.40 0.92 12.37
N GLY A 157 -10.29 0.50 11.10
CA GLY A 157 -10.04 1.41 9.98
C GLY A 157 -8.59 1.92 9.92
N PHE A 158 -8.27 2.71 8.89
CA PHE A 158 -6.98 3.40 8.79
C PHE A 158 -7.01 4.64 9.68
N GLY A 159 -6.05 4.73 10.60
CA GLY A 159 -5.90 5.76 11.63
C GLY A 159 -6.57 7.11 11.30
N ASP A 160 -7.79 7.26 11.81
CA ASP A 160 -8.48 8.54 11.87
C ASP A 160 -8.02 9.26 13.14
N ASP A 161 -6.83 9.86 13.08
CA ASP A 161 -6.39 10.85 14.06
C ASP A 161 -7.00 12.22 13.72
N THR A 162 -8.29 12.29 13.39
CA THR A 162 -9.01 13.55 13.54
C THR A 162 -9.09 13.80 15.04
N LYS A 163 -8.21 14.67 15.53
CA LYS A 163 -8.40 15.29 16.84
C LYS A 163 -9.75 16.01 16.79
N ALA A 164 -10.76 15.37 17.37
CA ALA A 164 -11.95 16.02 17.85
C ALA A 164 -11.49 17.01 18.94
N ASP A 165 -11.10 18.21 18.50
CA ASP A 165 -11.08 19.36 19.39
C ASP A 165 -12.54 19.86 19.41
N ASP A 166 -13.30 19.37 20.38
CA ASP A 166 -14.67 19.81 20.69
C ASP A 166 -14.67 21.28 21.14
N GLU A 167 -15.60 22.03 20.53
CA GLU A 167 -16.33 23.22 21.01
C GLU A 167 -15.58 24.48 21.51
N ASP A 168 -15.67 25.56 20.71
CA ASP A 168 -16.13 26.88 21.19
C ASP A 168 -16.58 27.78 20.00
N GLY A 169 -17.86 28.15 19.98
CA GLY A 169 -18.28 29.53 19.70
C GLY A 169 -18.35 30.04 18.26
N SER A 170 -19.58 30.08 17.73
CA SER A 170 -20.13 30.91 16.63
C SER A 170 -19.57 32.35 16.48
N PRO A 171 -19.82 33.10 15.36
CA PRO A 171 -20.97 33.00 14.45
C PRO A 171 -20.68 33.03 12.93
N SER A 172 -21.61 32.46 12.17
CA SER A 172 -21.75 32.65 10.73
C SER A 172 -22.13 34.10 10.41
N ASP A 173 -21.19 34.84 9.84
CA ASP A 173 -21.49 36.11 9.17
C ASP A 173 -21.89 35.79 7.72
N TYR A 174 -23.14 35.39 7.53
CA TYR A 174 -23.78 35.37 6.22
C TYR A 174 -24.03 36.82 5.83
N HIS A 175 -23.11 37.41 5.06
CA HIS A 175 -23.47 38.53 4.22
C HIS A 175 -24.29 38.00 3.04
N ASP A 176 -25.61 38.20 3.15
CA ASP A 176 -26.51 38.29 2.02
C ASP A 176 -25.93 39.20 0.93
N ILE A 177 -25.61 38.61 -0.22
CA ILE A 177 -25.66 39.32 -1.50
C ILE A 177 -26.54 38.46 -2.41
N GLU A 178 -27.85 38.52 -2.19
CA GLU A 178 -28.82 38.26 -3.24
C GLU A 178 -28.65 39.34 -4.33
N ALA A 179 -27.85 39.02 -5.34
CA ALA A 179 -27.96 39.70 -6.63
C ALA A 179 -29.02 38.94 -7.45
N PRO A 180 -30.12 39.58 -7.89
CA PRO A 180 -31.16 38.91 -8.66
C PRO A 180 -30.61 38.51 -10.03
N ILE A 181 -30.70 37.22 -10.34
CA ILE A 181 -30.41 36.67 -11.66
C ILE A 181 -31.48 37.20 -12.64
N PRO A 182 -31.12 37.94 -13.70
CA PRO A 182 -32.08 38.30 -14.72
C PRO A 182 -32.51 37.05 -15.50
N GLN A 183 -33.82 36.78 -15.49
CA GLN A 183 -34.46 35.77 -16.31
C GLN A 183 -34.33 36.19 -17.79
N GLY A 184 -33.59 35.41 -18.57
CA GLY A 184 -33.37 35.67 -19.98
C GLY A 184 -33.29 34.38 -20.79
N ALA A 185 -34.43 34.07 -21.44
CA ALA A 185 -34.58 33.27 -22.66
C ALA A 185 -33.95 31.86 -22.70
N ILE A 186 -34.81 30.87 -22.44
CA ILE A 186 -34.66 29.48 -22.90
C ILE A 186 -34.75 29.50 -24.43
N GLY A 187 -33.59 29.55 -25.10
CA GLY A 187 -33.47 29.33 -26.53
C GLY A 187 -33.54 27.84 -26.85
N ILE A 188 -34.74 27.39 -27.20
CA ILE A 188 -35.00 26.11 -27.87
C ILE A 188 -34.23 26.05 -29.21
N CYS A 189 -33.11 25.34 -29.26
CA CYS A 189 -32.57 24.87 -30.55
C CYS A 189 -33.40 23.68 -31.01
N SER A 190 -34.30 23.95 -31.95
CA SER A 190 -35.08 22.96 -32.66
C SER A 190 -34.17 21.99 -33.40
N VAL A 191 -34.43 20.71 -33.21
CA VAL A 191 -33.92 19.61 -34.04
C VAL A 191 -34.85 19.51 -35.24
N SER A 192 -34.30 19.59 -36.45
CA SER A 192 -34.91 19.17 -37.72
C SER A 192 -33.74 18.77 -38.62
N GLU A 193 -33.35 17.50 -38.73
CA GLU A 193 -34.01 16.37 -39.39
C GLU A 193 -33.99 16.48 -40.93
N PHE A 194 -33.18 15.59 -41.54
CA PHE A 194 -33.27 14.99 -42.88
C PHE A 194 -33.46 15.89 -44.14
N GLN A 195 -32.42 15.97 -44.97
CA GLN A 195 -32.31 15.20 -46.24
C GLN A 195 -30.87 15.24 -46.78
#